data_AF-A0A7Y3DQG1-F1
#
_entry.id   AF-A0A7Y3DQG1-F1
#
_cell.length_a   1.000
_cell.length_b   1.000
_cell.length_c   1.000
_cell.angle_alpha   90.00
_cell.angle_beta   90.00
_cell.angle_gamma   90.00
#
_symmetry.space_group_name_H-M   'P 1'
#
loop_
_entity.id
_entity.type
_entity.pdbx_description
1 polymer ?
#
loop_
_entity_poly.entity_id
_entity_poly.type
_entity_poly.pdbx_seq_one_letter_code
_entity_poly.pdbx_strand_id
1 'polypeptide(L)'
;LFEKVGPGGHFLDQDHTYRHFKKELWMPGLMTRSAYEDWQSQGAKDMASRIQEKIDDIMKNHKAPSLPDKTVAALTAIRQKGEKELN
;
A
#
# COMPACT_ATOMS: atom_id res chain seq x y z
N LEU A 1 -3.81 28.17 16.71
CA LEU A 1 -3.26 27.99 15.35
C LEU A 1 -3.89 28.95 14.35
N PHE A 2 -5.22 28.93 14.20
CA PHE A 2 -5.94 29.82 13.26
C PHE A 2 -5.72 31.31 13.52
N GLU A 3 -5.76 31.76 14.78
CA GLU A 3 -5.46 33.16 15.14
C GLU A 3 -4.03 33.58 14.78
N LYS A 4 -3.05 32.66 14.90
CA LYS A 4 -1.65 32.91 14.59
C LYS A 4 -1.41 33.09 13.08
N VAL A 5 -2.11 32.33 12.23
CA VAL A 5 -1.96 32.38 10.77
C VAL A 5 -2.73 33.56 10.18
N GLY A 6 -3.93 33.85 10.70
CA GLY A 6 -4.76 34.97 10.26
C GLY A 6 -5.29 34.83 8.81
N PRO A 7 -6.11 35.80 8.36
CA PRO A 7 -6.67 35.80 7.01
C PRO A 7 -5.57 35.93 5.94
N GLY A 8 -5.66 35.14 4.86
CA GLY A 8 -4.71 35.17 3.75
C GLY A 8 -3.37 34.45 4.01
N GLY A 9 -3.14 33.94 5.21
CA GLY A 9 -1.96 33.11 5.54
C GLY A 9 -2.10 31.66 5.08
N HIS A 10 -1.04 30.87 5.27
CA HIS A 10 -1.03 29.43 4.99
C HIS A 10 -0.54 28.62 6.19
N PHE A 11 -0.85 27.32 6.20
CA PHE A 11 -0.51 26.42 7.30
C PHE A 11 0.70 25.52 7.01
N LEU A 12 1.31 25.63 5.82
CA LEU A 12 2.35 24.69 5.36
C LEU A 12 3.62 24.72 6.21
N ASP A 13 3.95 25.88 6.79
CA ASP A 13 5.13 26.13 7.62
C ASP A 13 4.87 26.03 9.12
N GLN A 14 3.65 25.69 9.53
CA GLN A 14 3.29 25.66 10.95
C GLN A 14 3.73 24.37 11.62
N ASP A 15 4.32 24.49 12.81
CA ASP A 15 4.67 23.37 13.71
C ASP A 15 3.57 22.32 13.83
N HIS A 16 2.32 22.76 13.95
CA HIS A 16 1.18 21.86 14.03
C HIS A 16 1.08 20.99 12.77
N THR A 17 1.15 21.59 11.58
CA THR A 17 1.12 20.83 10.33
C THR A 17 2.28 19.85 10.28
N TYR A 18 3.51 20.28 10.61
CA TYR A 18 4.69 19.41 10.61
C TYR A 18 4.56 18.20 11.54
N ARG A 19 4.00 18.38 12.75
CA ARG A 19 3.84 17.29 13.73
C ARG A 19 2.75 16.28 13.32
N HIS A 20 1.74 16.71 12.58
CA HIS A 20 0.52 15.93 12.36
C HIS A 20 0.36 15.37 10.94
N PHE A 21 0.91 16.01 9.90
CA PHE A 21 0.57 15.71 8.51
C PHE A 21 0.79 14.24 8.12
N LYS A 22 1.87 13.60 8.60
CA LYS A 22 2.17 12.19 8.26
C LYS A 22 1.20 11.19 8.90
N LYS A 23 0.58 11.56 10.02
CA LYS A 23 -0.35 10.70 10.76
C LYS A 23 -1.78 10.85 10.27
N GLU A 24 -2.17 12.07 9.89
CA GLU A 24 -3.56 12.41 9.60
C GLU A 24 -3.87 12.38 8.10
N LEU A 25 -2.87 12.62 7.24
CA LEU A 25 -3.08 12.56 5.80
C LEU A 25 -2.85 11.15 5.26
N TRP A 26 -3.86 10.62 4.58
CA TRP A 26 -3.70 9.41 3.79
C TRP A 26 -2.93 9.70 2.50
N MET A 27 -1.85 8.94 2.31
CA MET A 27 -1.02 8.98 1.10
C MET A 27 -1.35 7.77 0.22
N PRO A 28 -1.82 7.98 -1.02
CA PRO A 28 -2.17 6.86 -1.90
C PRO A 28 -0.92 6.10 -2.35
N GLY A 29 -0.96 4.78 -2.30
CA GLY A 29 0.12 3.93 -2.81
C GLY A 29 0.13 3.79 -4.34
N LEU A 30 -1.05 3.82 -4.98
CA LEU A 30 -1.20 3.59 -6.43
C LEU A 30 -1.84 4.74 -7.21
N MET A 31 -2.41 5.75 -6.56
CA MET A 31 -2.91 6.93 -7.29
C MET A 31 -1.75 7.90 -7.52
N THR A 32 -1.88 8.80 -8.50
CA THR A 32 -0.89 9.88 -8.70
C THR A 32 -1.52 11.20 -8.30
N ARG A 33 -0.73 12.04 -7.64
CA ARG A 33 -1.03 13.45 -7.38
C ARG A 33 -0.01 14.36 -8.06
N SER A 34 0.82 13.82 -8.96
CA SER A 34 1.80 14.59 -9.72
C SER A 34 1.10 15.56 -10.66
N ALA A 35 1.79 16.65 -11.01
CA ALA A 35 1.34 17.53 -12.08
C ALA A 35 1.22 16.74 -13.40
N TYR A 36 0.39 17.24 -14.32
CA TYR A 36 0.12 16.56 -15.58
C TYR A 36 1.41 16.33 -16.41
N GLU A 37 2.24 17.36 -16.54
CA GLU A 37 3.52 17.31 -17.28
C GLU A 37 4.48 16.27 -16.69
N ASP A 38 4.58 16.21 -15.36
CA ASP A 38 5.41 15.22 -14.67
C ASP A 38 4.88 13.80 -14.92
N TRP A 39 3.57 13.58 -14.77
CA TRP A 39 2.96 12.28 -15.05
C TRP A 39 3.17 11.85 -16.50
N GLN A 40 3.07 12.80 -17.44
CA GLN A 40 3.31 12.55 -18.85
C GLN A 40 4.76 12.16 -19.13
N SER A 41 5.73 12.88 -18.54
CA SER A 41 7.17 12.57 -18.65
C SER A 41 7.55 11.22 -18.05
N GLN A 42 6.79 10.75 -17.05
CA GLN A 42 6.96 9.45 -16.39
C GLN A 42 6.32 8.29 -17.16
N GLY A 43 5.86 8.53 -18.39
CA GLY A 43 5.28 7.52 -19.27
C GLY A 43 3.76 7.39 -19.19
N ALA A 44 3.07 8.35 -18.56
CA ALA A 44 1.62 8.51 -18.61
C ALA A 44 0.82 7.23 -18.26
N LYS A 45 1.31 6.42 -17.31
CA LYS A 45 0.67 5.14 -16.98
C LYS A 45 -0.71 5.36 -16.40
N ASP A 46 -1.67 4.62 -16.94
CA ASP A 46 -3.03 4.55 -16.41
C ASP A 46 -3.10 3.69 -15.14
N MET A 47 -4.29 3.61 -14.56
CA MET A 47 -4.50 2.85 -13.32
C MET A 47 -4.28 1.35 -13.53
N ALA A 48 -4.70 0.81 -14.67
CA ALA A 48 -4.60 -0.62 -14.97
C ALA A 48 -3.12 -1.06 -15.07
N SER A 49 -2.30 -0.29 -15.77
CA SER A 49 -0.86 -0.53 -15.91
C SER A 49 -0.16 -0.53 -14.55
N ARG A 50 -0.51 0.44 -13.69
CA ARG A 50 0.07 0.56 -12.33
C ARG A 50 -0.36 -0.59 -11.42
N ILE A 51 -1.61 -1.07 -11.55
CA ILE A 51 -2.09 -2.25 -10.83
C ILE A 51 -1.29 -3.49 -11.26
N GLN A 52 -1.11 -3.69 -12.56
CA GLN A 52 -0.37 -4.84 -13.07
C GLN A 52 1.07 -4.86 -12.53
N GLU A 53 1.76 -3.72 -12.57
CA GLU A 53 3.10 -3.59 -12.02
C GLU A 53 3.15 -3.91 -10.52
N LYS A 54 2.13 -3.48 -9.76
CA LYS A 54 2.07 -3.77 -8.33
C LYS A 54 1.80 -5.25 -8.06
N ILE A 55 0.97 -5.90 -8.86
CA ILE A 55 0.73 -7.35 -8.78
C ILE A 55 2.04 -8.09 -9.03
N ASP A 56 2.76 -7.74 -10.10
CA ASP A 56 4.02 -8.38 -10.44
C ASP A 56 5.08 -8.21 -9.33
N ASP A 57 5.15 -7.02 -8.73
CA ASP A 57 6.01 -6.74 -7.56
C ASP A 57 5.63 -7.61 -6.36
N ILE A 58 4.35 -7.70 -6.01
CA ILE A 58 3.87 -8.54 -4.90
C ILE A 58 4.22 -10.00 -5.16
N MET A 59 3.93 -10.52 -6.35
CA MET A 59 4.19 -11.92 -6.70
C MET A 59 5.69 -12.27 -6.64
N LYS A 60 6.57 -11.32 -6.96
CA LYS A 60 8.03 -11.54 -6.94
C LYS A 60 8.65 -11.36 -5.56
N ASN A 61 8.19 -10.36 -4.81
CA ASN A 61 8.92 -9.84 -3.66
C ASN A 61 8.23 -10.08 -2.32
N HIS A 62 6.91 -10.31 -2.30
CA HIS A 62 6.19 -10.51 -1.04
C HIS A 62 6.50 -11.89 -0.45
N LYS A 63 7.03 -11.90 0.76
CA LYS A 63 7.21 -13.13 1.57
C LYS A 63 6.18 -13.13 2.69
N ALA A 64 5.20 -14.03 2.59
CA ALA A 64 4.26 -14.22 3.67
C ALA A 64 4.97 -14.78 4.93
N PRO A 65 4.59 -14.35 6.14
CA PRO A 65 5.11 -14.93 7.37
C PRO A 65 4.85 -16.44 7.41
N SER A 66 5.84 -17.20 7.86
CA SER A 66 5.68 -18.64 8.05
C SER A 66 4.60 -18.94 9.08
N LEU A 67 3.79 -19.96 8.80
CA LEU A 67 2.84 -20.49 9.77
C LEU A 67 3.57 -21.29 10.84
N PRO A 68 3.04 -21.39 12.08
CA PRO A 68 3.60 -22.28 13.10
C PRO A 68 3.63 -23.74 12.62
N ASP A 69 4.67 -24.48 12.99
CA ASP A 69 4.89 -25.87 12.55
C ASP A 69 3.70 -26.79 12.83
N LYS A 70 3.07 -26.63 14.00
CA LYS A 70 1.87 -27.39 14.38
C LYS A 70 0.72 -27.18 13.39
N THR A 71 0.55 -25.96 12.91
CA THR A 71 -0.49 -25.60 11.93
C THR A 71 -0.17 -26.21 10.57
N VAL A 72 1.10 -26.10 10.13
CA VAL A 72 1.54 -26.70 8.85
C VAL A 72 1.33 -28.22 8.88
N ALA A 73 1.74 -28.89 9.96
CA ALA A 73 1.56 -30.33 10.13
C ALA A 73 0.07 -30.74 10.07
N ALA A 74 -0.81 -29.98 10.73
CA ALA A 74 -2.24 -30.23 10.70
C ALA A 74 -2.82 -30.07 9.27
N LEU A 75 -2.43 -29.04 8.54
CA LEU A 75 -2.85 -28.83 7.15
C LEU A 75 -2.38 -29.96 6.24
N THR A 76 -1.13 -30.42 6.40
CA THR A 76 -0.61 -31.57 5.65
C THR A 76 -1.40 -32.84 5.92
N ALA A 77 -1.74 -33.12 7.18
CA ALA A 77 -2.55 -34.28 7.54
C ALA A 77 -3.96 -34.23 6.94
N ILE A 78 -4.62 -33.07 6.98
CA ILE A 78 -5.94 -32.87 6.36
C ILE A 78 -5.88 -33.12 4.84
N ARG A 79 -4.88 -32.56 4.17
CA ARG A 79 -4.67 -32.74 2.73
C ARG A 79 -4.51 -34.22 2.36
N GLN A 80 -3.63 -34.94 3.06
CA GLN A 80 -3.38 -36.36 2.80
C GLN A 80 -4.62 -37.23 3.02
N LYS A 81 -5.43 -36.90 4.03
CA LYS A 81 -6.69 -37.60 4.27
C LYS A 81 -7.66 -37.38 3.10
N GLY A 82 -7.84 -36.13 2.65
CA GLY A 82 -8.72 -35.83 1.52
C GLY A 82 -8.28 -36.48 0.20
N GLU A 83 -6.97 -36.50 -0.09
CA GLU A 83 -6.41 -37.18 -1.27
C GLU A 83 -6.70 -38.69 -1.26
N LYS A 84 -6.77 -39.34 -0.10
CA LYS A 84 -7.10 -40.77 0.02
C LYS A 84 -8.58 -41.07 -0.14
N GLU A 85 -9.46 -40.13 0.21
CA GLU A 85 -10.91 -40.29 0.07
C GLU A 85 -11.39 -40.07 -1.36
N LEU A 86 -10.57 -39.45 -2.21
CA LEU A 86 -10.85 -39.20 -3.63
C LEU A 86 -10.33 -40.30 -4.58
N ASN A 87 -9.49 -41.22 -4.09
CA ASN A 87 -8.96 -42.36 -4.85
C ASN A 87 -9.62 -43.66 -4.40
#